data_AF-A0A660SDA1-F1
#
_entry.id   AF-A0A660SDA1-F1
#
_cell.length_a   1.000
_cell.length_b   1.000
_cell.length_c   1.000
_cell.angle_alpha   90.00
_cell.angle_beta   90.00
_cell.angle_gamma   90.00
#
_symmetry.space_group_name_H-M   'P 1'
#
loop_
_entity.id
_entity.type
_entity.pdbx_description
1 polymer ?
#
loop_
_entity_poly.entity_id
_entity_poly.type
_entity_poly.pdbx_seq_one_letter_code
_entity_poly.pdbx_strand_id
1 'polypeptide(L)'
;MTGIARVPIFLVLISVPFMFACTTKPYTQKAMSTPEVMGKGVIDPFAGDEEWKEKDSLGILFATNRTPAAEDAEVPFLNERDVLLRLGVATVKIEKADVNQADLKDIDYLKDNSKSITLGLDSVTTFGPLDSALHGLVDTSRLPEDIHEPAGRFSEIVNQRLAVNPVKDIFIYVHGVNTSFESPLLVASELWHYLGYRGVFIAFSWPSGQNLMEYVTDVDTAEYSAVQFRKFLEYLISETEAERIHILAFSAGTKLVTLSLHQIGLMELCNEDENPESTRIGRVLFAAGDVERQLFGMYVSDKLLEPIDSLTVYMSSSDKALNASRSIRRYPRLGQPWASEDISPEALSYIKNSGKLEFIDVSGQEGVQEGAGHEYFRSSPWVSSDILANLALGVSPDKRGLVLQENQVYWSFPEDYIERLSLALEQLKFEKSLMQIPSP
;
A
#
# COMPACT_ATOMS: atom_id res chain seq x y z
N MET A 1 34.23 -10.17 85.71
CA MET A 1 34.37 -10.60 84.30
C MET A 1 33.07 -11.27 83.88
N THR A 2 32.17 -10.52 83.23
CA THR A 2 31.00 -11.07 82.53
C THR A 2 30.75 -10.16 81.33
N GLY A 3 31.31 -10.55 80.18
CA GLY A 3 31.16 -9.84 78.92
C GLY A 3 29.97 -10.38 78.12
N ILE A 4 29.13 -9.48 77.67
CA ILE A 4 28.05 -9.72 76.71
C ILE A 4 28.63 -9.46 75.30
N ALA A 5 28.57 -10.43 74.39
CA ALA A 5 28.80 -10.22 72.95
C ALA A 5 28.05 -11.32 72.16
N ARG A 6 26.86 -11.01 71.63
CA ARG A 6 26.55 -10.60 70.24
C ARG A 6 26.70 -11.72 69.20
N VAL A 7 25.55 -12.29 68.84
CA VAL A 7 25.31 -13.19 67.70
C VAL A 7 25.39 -12.37 66.39
N PRO A 8 26.02 -12.87 65.32
CA PRO A 8 26.06 -12.17 64.04
C PRO A 8 24.72 -12.32 63.30
N ILE A 9 24.12 -11.20 62.90
CA ILE A 9 22.97 -11.15 62.00
C ILE A 9 23.49 -11.30 60.58
N PHE A 10 23.18 -12.41 59.91
CA PHE A 10 23.36 -12.55 58.47
C PHE A 10 22.30 -11.72 57.76
N LEU A 11 22.73 -10.64 57.11
CA LEU A 11 21.90 -9.83 56.20
C LEU A 11 21.76 -10.61 54.89
N VAL A 12 20.62 -11.29 54.71
CA VAL A 12 20.20 -11.83 53.42
C VAL A 12 19.76 -10.64 52.56
N LEU A 13 20.63 -10.22 51.63
CA LEU A 13 20.27 -9.31 50.55
C LEU A 13 19.31 -10.05 49.61
N ILE A 14 18.01 -9.84 49.82
CA ILE A 14 16.98 -10.20 48.84
C ILE A 14 17.16 -9.24 47.66
N SER A 15 17.77 -9.75 46.59
CA SER A 15 17.78 -9.06 45.29
C SER A 15 16.35 -8.96 44.78
N VAL A 16 15.74 -7.80 44.94
CA VAL A 16 14.51 -7.45 44.24
C VAL A 16 14.85 -7.38 42.74
N PRO A 17 14.24 -8.18 41.87
CA PRO A 17 14.42 -8.00 40.44
C PRO A 17 13.83 -6.63 40.08
N PHE A 18 14.68 -5.71 39.68
CA PHE A 18 14.23 -4.51 38.98
C PHE A 18 13.63 -4.97 37.66
N MET A 19 12.30 -5.09 37.61
CA MET A 19 11.58 -5.10 36.35
C MET A 19 11.77 -3.72 35.72
N PHE A 20 12.73 -3.62 34.81
CA PHE A 20 12.74 -2.53 33.85
C PHE A 20 11.56 -2.77 32.91
N ALA A 21 10.41 -2.21 33.25
CA ALA A 21 9.35 -1.96 32.28
C ALA A 21 9.88 -0.89 31.32
N CYS A 22 10.61 -1.31 30.29
CA CYS A 22 10.71 -0.52 29.08
C CYS A 22 9.27 -0.39 28.57
N THR A 23 8.73 0.81 28.67
CA THR A 23 7.43 1.16 28.10
C THR A 23 7.76 2.00 26.87
N THR A 24 8.12 1.35 25.77
CA THR A 24 8.07 2.07 24.51
C THR A 24 6.60 2.15 24.07
N LYS A 25 6.24 3.27 23.45
CA LYS A 25 4.86 3.52 23.05
C LYS A 25 4.53 2.64 21.85
N PRO A 26 3.33 2.06 21.76
CA PRO A 26 2.90 1.33 20.56
C PRO A 26 3.07 2.22 19.32
N TYR A 27 3.41 1.63 18.17
CA TYR A 27 3.52 2.39 16.93
C TYR A 27 2.17 3.02 16.63
N THR A 28 2.19 4.33 16.38
CA THR A 28 0.99 5.09 16.05
C THR A 28 1.24 5.99 14.86
N GLN A 29 0.19 6.24 14.09
CA GLN A 29 0.25 7.03 12.87
C GLN A 29 -0.85 8.07 12.87
N LYS A 30 -0.50 9.32 12.53
CA LYS A 30 -1.51 10.34 12.25
C LYS A 30 -2.29 9.94 10.98
N ALA A 31 -3.60 10.07 11.03
CA ALA A 31 -4.45 9.86 9.87
C ALA A 31 -4.08 10.81 8.71
N MET A 32 -4.25 10.32 7.48
CA MET A 32 -4.04 11.05 6.24
C MET A 32 -5.05 12.18 6.10
N SER A 33 -4.69 13.19 5.32
CA SER A 33 -5.60 14.28 4.98
C SER A 33 -6.81 13.71 4.26
N THR A 34 -8.01 14.12 4.69
CA THR A 34 -9.27 13.73 4.07
C THR A 34 -9.25 14.10 2.58
N PRO A 35 -9.47 13.15 1.66
CA PRO A 35 -9.51 13.45 0.22
C PRO A 35 -10.54 14.53 -0.09
N GLU A 36 -10.17 15.52 -0.90
CA GLU A 36 -11.04 16.67 -1.18
C GLU A 36 -12.34 16.29 -1.88
N VAL A 37 -12.32 15.24 -2.70
CA VAL A 37 -13.53 14.71 -3.38
C VAL A 37 -14.55 14.12 -2.40
N MET A 38 -14.13 13.78 -1.18
CA MET A 38 -15.00 13.27 -0.12
C MET A 38 -15.57 14.47 0.66
N GLY A 39 -16.88 14.50 0.93
CA GLY A 39 -17.53 15.64 1.62
C GLY A 39 -18.03 16.75 0.68
N LYS A 40 -18.87 17.67 1.20
CA LYS A 40 -19.73 18.63 0.48
C LYS A 40 -20.87 17.99 -0.36
N GLY A 41 -21.28 16.77 -0.02
CA GLY A 41 -22.42 16.08 -0.65
C GLY A 41 -22.18 15.55 -2.06
N VAL A 42 -20.94 15.58 -2.57
CA VAL A 42 -20.60 15.06 -3.91
C VAL A 42 -20.50 13.53 -3.88
N ILE A 43 -19.69 12.99 -2.97
CA ILE A 43 -19.53 11.54 -2.75
C ILE A 43 -19.46 11.29 -1.26
N ASP A 44 -20.46 10.58 -0.78
CA ASP A 44 -20.39 9.85 0.46
C ASP A 44 -20.04 8.39 0.11
N PRO A 45 -18.82 7.92 0.42
CA PRO A 45 -18.43 6.53 0.18
C PRO A 45 -19.29 5.54 0.99
N PHE A 46 -20.03 6.03 1.99
CA PHE A 46 -20.94 5.28 2.86
C PHE A 46 -22.43 5.49 2.51
N ALA A 47 -22.77 6.30 1.50
CA ALA A 47 -24.16 6.53 1.12
C ALA A 47 -24.79 5.26 0.51
N GLY A 48 -25.95 4.87 1.06
CA GLY A 48 -26.75 3.73 0.59
C GLY A 48 -26.51 2.41 1.33
N ASP A 49 -25.55 2.36 2.25
CA ASP A 49 -25.06 1.12 2.85
C ASP A 49 -25.43 1.01 4.35
N GLU A 50 -26.73 0.83 4.65
CA GLU A 50 -27.17 0.60 6.05
C GLU A 50 -26.81 -0.80 6.59
N GLU A 51 -26.58 -1.79 5.73
CA GLU A 51 -26.26 -3.18 6.09
C GLU A 51 -24.78 -3.44 6.42
N TRP A 52 -23.89 -2.46 6.22
CA TRP A 52 -22.42 -2.67 6.23
C TRP A 52 -21.72 -2.26 7.52
N LYS A 53 -22.50 -2.02 8.58
CA LYS A 53 -22.05 -1.41 9.85
C LYS A 53 -21.12 -2.31 10.69
N GLU A 54 -20.89 -3.58 10.29
CA GLU A 54 -19.96 -4.50 10.97
C GLU A 54 -18.53 -4.50 10.39
N LYS A 55 -18.23 -3.74 9.33
CA LYS A 55 -16.94 -3.78 8.61
C LYS A 55 -15.71 -3.33 9.41
N ASP A 56 -15.87 -2.42 10.38
CA ASP A 56 -14.75 -1.97 11.24
C ASP A 56 -14.12 -3.14 12.03
N SER A 57 -14.84 -4.27 12.17
CA SER A 57 -14.38 -5.47 12.88
C SER A 57 -13.62 -6.49 12.01
N LEU A 58 -13.65 -6.37 10.68
CA LEU A 58 -13.07 -7.37 9.78
C LEU A 58 -11.53 -7.39 9.85
N GLY A 59 -10.91 -6.26 10.18
CA GLY A 59 -9.46 -6.11 10.18
C GLY A 59 -8.83 -6.10 8.78
N ILE A 60 -7.62 -5.57 8.69
CA ILE A 60 -6.80 -5.48 7.47
C ILE A 60 -6.03 -6.78 7.28
N LEU A 61 -6.15 -7.39 6.09
CA LEU A 61 -5.35 -8.55 5.72
C LEU A 61 -3.93 -8.11 5.41
N PHE A 62 -2.95 -8.97 5.70
CA PHE A 62 -1.56 -8.68 5.35
C PHE A 62 -0.81 -9.91 4.86
N ALA A 63 0.21 -9.63 4.06
CA ALA A 63 1.29 -10.56 3.76
C ALA A 63 2.63 -9.91 4.12
N THR A 64 3.51 -10.65 4.78
CA THR A 64 4.81 -10.12 5.24
C THR A 64 5.91 -11.17 5.18
N ASN A 65 7.06 -10.79 4.67
CA ASN A 65 8.28 -11.60 4.70
C ASN A 65 9.29 -11.07 5.72
N ARG A 66 8.76 -10.45 6.78
CA ARG A 66 9.53 -10.01 7.94
C ARG A 66 9.72 -11.16 8.92
N THR A 67 10.85 -11.14 9.62
CA THR A 67 11.11 -12.06 10.73
C THR A 67 10.11 -11.80 11.86
N PRO A 68 9.35 -12.80 12.35
CA PRO A 68 8.52 -12.67 13.54
C PRO A 68 9.37 -12.25 14.73
N ALA A 69 8.86 -11.36 15.55
CA ALA A 69 9.52 -11.04 16.80
C ALA A 69 9.30 -12.15 17.83
N ALA A 70 10.06 -12.12 18.93
CA ALA A 70 9.80 -13.00 20.07
C ALA A 70 8.42 -12.71 20.69
N GLU A 71 7.82 -13.69 21.37
CA GLU A 71 6.47 -13.54 21.97
C GLU A 71 6.38 -12.38 22.98
N ASP A 72 7.49 -12.04 23.64
CA ASP A 72 7.60 -10.94 24.61
C ASP A 72 8.05 -9.61 23.98
N ALA A 73 8.26 -9.57 22.66
CA ALA A 73 8.63 -8.36 21.96
C ALA A 73 7.46 -7.38 21.85
N GLU A 74 7.79 -6.09 21.81
CA GLU A 74 6.81 -4.99 21.74
C GLU A 74 6.18 -4.83 20.34
N VAL A 75 6.77 -5.49 19.32
CA VAL A 75 6.31 -5.46 17.93
C VAL A 75 6.09 -6.90 17.45
N PRO A 76 5.11 -7.17 16.55
CA PRO A 76 4.85 -8.52 16.06
C PRO A 76 5.91 -9.02 15.07
N PHE A 77 6.57 -8.10 14.37
CA PHE A 77 7.56 -8.41 13.33
C PHE A 77 8.73 -7.42 13.37
N LEU A 78 9.92 -7.92 13.08
CA LEU A 78 11.15 -7.14 12.99
C LEU A 78 11.31 -6.48 11.61
N ASN A 79 12.34 -5.65 11.45
CA ASN A 79 12.75 -5.09 10.15
C ASN A 79 13.74 -6.00 9.40
N GLU A 80 13.75 -7.28 9.73
CA GLU A 80 14.67 -8.28 9.17
C GLU A 80 13.96 -9.20 8.18
N ARG A 81 14.72 -9.76 7.23
CA ARG A 81 14.20 -10.68 6.21
C ARG A 81 13.93 -12.05 6.82
N ASP A 82 12.79 -12.61 6.47
CA ASP A 82 12.49 -14.03 6.64
C ASP A 82 12.40 -14.73 5.29
N VAL A 83 12.76 -16.01 5.29
CA VAL A 83 12.58 -16.94 4.16
C VAL A 83 11.12 -17.28 3.89
N LEU A 84 10.25 -17.10 4.89
CA LEU A 84 8.83 -17.37 4.79
C LEU A 84 8.03 -16.09 4.53
N LEU A 85 7.19 -16.11 3.50
CA LEU A 85 6.10 -15.16 3.37
C LEU A 85 4.98 -15.60 4.30
N ARG A 86 4.56 -14.79 5.25
CA ARG A 86 3.47 -15.10 6.18
C ARG A 86 2.22 -14.29 5.88
N LEU A 87 1.08 -14.93 6.10
CA LEU A 87 -0.26 -14.38 5.90
C LEU A 87 -0.94 -14.14 7.24
N GLY A 88 -1.82 -13.14 7.32
CA GLY A 88 -2.58 -12.88 8.54
C GLY A 88 -3.58 -11.75 8.41
N VAL A 89 -4.13 -11.37 9.56
CA VAL A 89 -5.07 -10.25 9.72
C VAL A 89 -4.70 -9.43 10.94
N ALA A 90 -4.90 -8.11 10.86
CA ALA A 90 -4.73 -7.21 11.99
C ALA A 90 -5.97 -6.33 12.18
N THR A 91 -6.28 -5.97 13.43
CA THR A 91 -7.34 -5.01 13.74
C THR A 91 -6.73 -3.64 14.01
N VAL A 92 -7.39 -2.57 13.55
CA VAL A 92 -6.96 -1.19 13.76
C VAL A 92 -7.83 -0.56 14.84
N LYS A 93 -7.21 0.24 15.72
CA LYS A 93 -7.90 1.07 16.70
C LYS A 93 -7.51 2.53 16.55
N ILE A 94 -8.38 3.38 17.09
CA ILE A 94 -8.10 4.79 17.27
C ILE A 94 -7.46 4.95 18.65
N GLU A 95 -6.18 5.31 18.66
CA GLU A 95 -5.37 5.50 19.87
C GLU A 95 -5.65 6.85 20.53
N LYS A 96 -5.83 7.86 19.67
CA LYS A 96 -6.20 9.20 20.10
C LYS A 96 -7.08 9.82 19.03
N ALA A 97 -8.19 10.41 19.47
CA ALA A 97 -9.02 11.26 18.66
C ALA A 97 -9.34 12.51 19.47
N ASP A 98 -9.18 13.67 18.88
CA ASP A 98 -9.72 14.92 19.44
C ASP A 98 -11.24 15.04 19.19
N VAL A 99 -11.92 13.91 18.89
CA VAL A 99 -13.30 13.82 18.39
C VAL A 99 -14.07 12.67 19.03
N ASN A 100 -15.40 12.76 19.08
CA ASN A 100 -16.25 11.69 19.60
C ASN A 100 -16.53 10.63 18.53
N GLN A 101 -16.90 9.41 18.96
CA GLN A 101 -17.06 8.25 18.07
C GLN A 101 -18.13 8.43 16.97
N ALA A 102 -19.14 9.28 17.20
CA ALA A 102 -20.17 9.59 16.21
C ALA A 102 -19.64 10.46 15.05
N ASP A 103 -18.61 11.27 15.31
CA ASP A 103 -18.05 12.23 14.35
C ASP A 103 -17.05 11.57 13.39
N LEU A 104 -16.55 10.38 13.71
CA LEU A 104 -15.64 9.60 12.86
C LEU A 104 -16.29 9.12 11.55
N LYS A 105 -17.63 9.18 11.48
CA LYS A 105 -18.41 8.82 10.29
C LYS A 105 -18.83 10.06 9.49
N ASP A 106 -18.51 11.26 9.98
CA ASP A 106 -18.82 12.52 9.31
C ASP A 106 -17.57 13.04 8.58
N ILE A 107 -17.54 12.82 7.27
CA ILE A 107 -16.43 13.23 6.40
C ILE A 107 -16.25 14.75 6.36
N ASP A 108 -17.35 15.51 6.41
CA ASP A 108 -17.29 16.98 6.42
C ASP A 108 -16.64 17.48 7.72
N TYR A 109 -16.77 16.70 8.81
CA TYR A 109 -16.11 16.96 10.07
C TYR A 109 -14.63 16.54 10.09
N LEU A 110 -14.27 15.46 9.37
CA LEU A 110 -12.89 14.99 9.20
C LEU A 110 -12.02 15.91 8.33
N LYS A 111 -12.61 16.84 7.57
CA LYS A 111 -11.87 17.87 6.81
C LYS A 111 -11.30 18.99 7.68
N ASP A 112 -11.65 19.05 8.96
CA ASP A 112 -11.12 20.05 9.88
C ASP A 112 -9.69 19.69 10.32
N ASN A 113 -8.71 20.31 9.65
CA ASN A 113 -7.27 20.13 9.89
C ASN A 113 -6.80 20.47 11.31
N SER A 114 -7.65 21.10 12.15
CA SER A 114 -7.33 21.34 13.56
C SER A 114 -7.48 20.10 14.45
N LYS A 115 -8.14 19.06 13.95
CA LYS A 115 -8.39 17.81 14.67
C LYS A 115 -7.37 16.76 14.25
N SER A 116 -6.84 16.02 15.22
CA SER A 116 -5.92 14.91 14.95
C SER A 116 -6.55 13.58 15.34
N ILE A 117 -6.53 12.64 14.39
CA ILE A 117 -6.81 11.23 14.65
C ILE A 117 -5.48 10.50 14.53
N THR A 118 -5.19 9.70 15.55
CA THR A 118 -4.03 8.83 15.62
C THR A 118 -4.51 7.39 15.66
N LEU A 119 -4.06 6.60 14.70
CA LEU A 119 -4.36 5.20 14.55
C LEU A 119 -3.24 4.34 15.12
N GLY A 120 -3.57 3.14 15.57
CA GLY A 120 -2.64 2.10 16.01
C GLY A 120 -3.21 0.71 15.72
N LEU A 121 -2.39 -0.32 15.88
CA LEU A 121 -2.89 -1.69 15.82
C LEU A 121 -3.46 -2.11 17.17
N ASP A 122 -4.57 -2.83 17.13
CA ASP A 122 -5.22 -3.42 18.29
C ASP A 122 -4.76 -4.87 18.50
N SER A 123 -4.81 -5.68 17.44
CA SER A 123 -4.33 -7.06 17.46
C SER A 123 -3.73 -7.46 16.10
N VAL A 124 -2.85 -8.46 16.13
CA VAL A 124 -2.26 -9.08 14.94
C VAL A 124 -2.37 -10.59 15.10
N THR A 125 -3.03 -11.24 14.15
CA THR A 125 -3.16 -12.70 14.08
C THR A 125 -2.48 -13.20 12.83
N THR A 126 -1.40 -13.96 12.99
CA THR A 126 -0.70 -14.63 11.88
C THR A 126 -1.32 -16.01 11.67
N PHE A 127 -1.69 -16.32 10.42
CA PHE A 127 -2.19 -17.65 10.06
C PHE A 127 -1.02 -18.61 9.85
N GLY A 128 0.05 -18.16 9.20
CA GLY A 128 1.22 -18.97 8.92
C GLY A 128 1.85 -18.65 7.56
N PRO A 129 2.78 -19.49 7.07
CA PRO A 129 3.45 -19.28 5.79
C PRO A 129 2.54 -19.50 4.58
N LEU A 130 2.81 -18.79 3.49
CA LEU A 130 2.37 -19.15 2.15
C LEU A 130 3.34 -20.21 1.59
N ASP A 131 2.88 -21.44 1.59
CA ASP A 131 3.57 -22.62 1.06
C ASP A 131 4.06 -22.46 -0.39
N SER A 132 3.24 -21.87 -1.27
CA SER A 132 3.59 -21.68 -2.68
C SER A 132 4.75 -20.69 -2.90
N ALA A 133 5.08 -19.88 -1.89
CA ALA A 133 6.23 -18.97 -1.91
C ALA A 133 7.54 -19.62 -1.41
N LEU A 134 7.51 -20.86 -0.92
CA LEU A 134 8.71 -21.57 -0.48
C LEU A 134 9.61 -21.89 -1.67
N HIS A 135 10.93 -21.65 -1.53
CA HIS A 135 11.92 -22.06 -2.51
C HIS A 135 12.68 -23.32 -2.05
N GLY A 136 13.26 -24.06 -3.00
CA GLY A 136 13.92 -25.35 -2.75
C GLY A 136 15.19 -25.30 -1.89
N LEU A 137 15.55 -24.15 -1.31
CA LEU A 137 16.68 -23.99 -0.38
C LEU A 137 16.22 -23.69 1.05
N VAL A 138 14.92 -23.68 1.33
CA VAL A 138 14.38 -23.52 2.69
C VAL A 138 14.62 -24.80 3.50
N ASP A 139 15.08 -24.64 4.74
CA ASP A 139 15.17 -25.73 5.71
C ASP A 139 13.76 -26.15 6.17
N THR A 140 13.22 -27.18 5.52
CA THR A 140 11.84 -27.65 5.76
C THR A 140 11.63 -28.21 7.16
N SER A 141 12.70 -28.52 7.92
CA SER A 141 12.58 -28.99 9.30
C SER A 141 12.07 -27.91 10.27
N ARG A 142 12.09 -26.64 9.84
CA ARG A 142 11.63 -25.48 10.63
C ARG A 142 10.22 -25.02 10.26
N LEU A 143 9.58 -25.68 9.31
CA LEU A 143 8.22 -25.36 8.90
C LEU A 143 7.20 -25.96 9.89
N PRO A 144 6.03 -25.33 10.07
CA PRO A 144 4.93 -25.93 10.82
C PRO A 144 4.48 -27.26 10.19
N GLU A 145 3.87 -28.15 10.98
CA GLU A 145 3.43 -29.47 10.49
C GLU A 145 2.38 -29.37 9.38
N ASP A 146 1.48 -28.39 9.45
CA ASP A 146 0.50 -28.09 8.40
C ASP A 146 0.87 -26.78 7.69
N ILE A 147 1.55 -26.92 6.55
CA ILE A 147 2.01 -25.79 5.75
C ILE A 147 0.93 -25.25 4.79
N HIS A 148 -0.14 -26.00 4.54
CA HIS A 148 -1.16 -25.65 3.54
C HIS A 148 -2.36 -24.93 4.18
N GLU A 149 -2.72 -25.23 5.43
CA GLU A 149 -3.83 -24.59 6.15
C GLU A 149 -3.80 -23.05 6.10
N PRO A 150 -2.64 -22.37 6.31
CA PRO A 150 -2.62 -20.92 6.34
C PRO A 150 -3.01 -20.25 5.03
N ALA A 151 -2.60 -20.84 3.90
CA ALA A 151 -2.96 -20.36 2.57
C ALA A 151 -4.47 -20.57 2.34
N GLY A 152 -4.98 -21.79 2.53
CA GLY A 152 -6.41 -22.07 2.36
C GLY A 152 -7.30 -21.18 3.22
N ARG A 153 -6.92 -20.95 4.48
CA ARG A 153 -7.64 -20.03 5.38
C ARG A 153 -7.63 -18.59 4.87
N PHE A 154 -6.51 -18.11 4.33
CA PHE A 154 -6.40 -16.75 3.83
C PHE A 154 -7.26 -16.54 2.59
N SER A 155 -7.21 -17.44 1.59
CA SER A 155 -8.05 -17.34 0.39
C SER A 155 -9.53 -17.47 0.71
N GLU A 156 -9.90 -18.34 1.66
CA GLU A 156 -11.28 -18.44 2.14
C GLU A 156 -11.79 -17.12 2.71
N ILE A 157 -11.01 -16.46 3.58
CA ILE A 157 -11.38 -15.15 4.13
C ILE A 157 -11.50 -14.09 3.02
N VAL A 158 -10.57 -14.09 2.05
CA VAL A 158 -10.64 -13.19 0.90
C VAL A 158 -11.92 -13.43 0.11
N ASN A 159 -12.24 -14.68 -0.23
CA ASN A 159 -13.41 -15.04 -1.03
C ASN A 159 -14.72 -14.76 -0.29
N GLN A 160 -14.78 -15.01 1.03
CA GLN A 160 -15.94 -14.63 1.85
C GLN A 160 -16.18 -13.11 1.83
N ARG A 161 -15.12 -12.30 1.93
CA ARG A 161 -15.24 -10.83 1.83
C ARG A 161 -15.65 -10.39 0.42
N LEU A 162 -15.08 -11.00 -0.62
CA LEU A 162 -15.43 -10.73 -2.01
C LEU A 162 -16.89 -11.09 -2.29
N ALA A 163 -17.38 -12.23 -1.82
CA ALA A 163 -18.74 -12.72 -2.06
C ALA A 163 -19.80 -11.72 -1.60
N VAL A 164 -19.59 -11.09 -0.45
CA VAL A 164 -20.52 -10.07 0.07
C VAL A 164 -20.29 -8.68 -0.55
N ASN A 165 -19.07 -8.35 -1.01
CA ASN A 165 -18.72 -7.03 -1.55
C ASN A 165 -19.36 -6.73 -2.93
N PRO A 166 -19.90 -5.53 -3.19
CA PRO A 166 -20.35 -5.15 -4.53
C PRO A 166 -19.20 -5.03 -5.54
N VAL A 167 -17.98 -4.82 -5.06
CA VAL A 167 -16.76 -4.78 -5.87
C VAL A 167 -15.96 -6.05 -5.60
N LYS A 168 -15.72 -6.86 -6.63
CA LYS A 168 -15.03 -8.15 -6.52
C LYS A 168 -13.52 -8.03 -6.70
N ASP A 169 -12.95 -6.87 -6.37
CA ASP A 169 -11.53 -6.59 -6.57
C ASP A 169 -10.72 -6.68 -5.28
N ILE A 170 -9.45 -7.04 -5.42
CA ILE A 170 -8.43 -6.94 -4.39
C ILE A 170 -7.60 -5.68 -4.60
N PHE A 171 -7.28 -4.99 -3.52
CA PHE A 171 -6.40 -3.83 -3.51
C PHE A 171 -5.21 -4.09 -2.59
N ILE A 172 -3.99 -3.94 -3.12
CA ILE A 172 -2.76 -4.19 -2.39
C ILE A 172 -1.99 -2.89 -2.20
N TYR A 173 -1.66 -2.55 -0.97
CA TYR A 173 -0.74 -1.46 -0.66
C TYR A 173 0.67 -1.98 -0.38
N VAL A 174 1.68 -1.42 -1.06
CA VAL A 174 3.09 -1.76 -0.91
C VAL A 174 3.87 -0.52 -0.48
N HIS A 175 4.47 -0.55 0.71
CA HIS A 175 5.14 0.61 1.31
C HIS A 175 6.59 0.82 0.82
N GLY A 176 7.22 1.90 1.27
CA GLY A 176 8.58 2.32 0.91
C GLY A 176 9.70 1.81 1.83
N VAL A 177 10.80 2.56 1.94
CA VAL A 177 11.83 2.30 2.97
C VAL A 177 11.47 2.98 4.30
N ASN A 178 12.24 2.75 5.37
CA ASN A 178 12.06 3.43 6.67
C ASN A 178 10.68 3.23 7.31
N THR A 179 10.14 2.02 7.13
CA THR A 179 8.77 1.73 7.52
C THR A 179 8.73 0.50 8.44
N SER A 180 8.03 0.61 9.57
CA SER A 180 7.80 -0.52 10.49
C SER A 180 6.74 -1.48 9.94
N PHE A 181 6.51 -2.60 10.64
CA PHE A 181 5.48 -3.55 10.20
C PHE A 181 4.08 -2.92 10.17
N GLU A 182 3.76 -2.07 11.15
CA GLU A 182 2.41 -1.56 11.42
C GLU A 182 1.96 -0.50 10.41
N SER A 183 2.87 0.36 9.97
CA SER A 183 2.57 1.49 9.07
C SER A 183 1.83 1.08 7.79
N PRO A 184 2.27 0.08 6.99
CA PRO A 184 1.53 -0.32 5.79
C PRO A 184 0.11 -0.82 6.08
N LEU A 185 -0.11 -1.46 7.23
CA LEU A 185 -1.43 -1.93 7.65
C LEU A 185 -2.34 -0.75 7.97
N LEU A 186 -1.81 0.27 8.66
CA LEU A 186 -2.55 1.50 8.97
C LEU A 186 -2.88 2.27 7.67
N VAL A 187 -1.90 2.48 6.78
CA VAL A 187 -2.12 3.17 5.50
C VAL A 187 -3.15 2.43 4.64
N ALA A 188 -3.04 1.10 4.52
CA ALA A 188 -4.01 0.31 3.75
C ALA A 188 -5.43 0.42 4.34
N SER A 189 -5.55 0.46 5.67
CA SER A 189 -6.84 0.62 6.34
C SER A 189 -7.45 2.00 6.09
N GLU A 190 -6.65 3.06 6.05
CA GLU A 190 -7.10 4.41 5.71
C GLU A 190 -7.63 4.49 4.26
N LEU A 191 -6.88 3.92 3.31
CA LEU A 191 -7.31 3.85 1.91
C LEU A 191 -8.60 3.04 1.75
N TRP A 192 -8.71 1.91 2.45
CA TRP A 192 -9.90 1.07 2.43
C TRP A 192 -11.12 1.81 2.98
N HIS A 193 -10.94 2.54 4.09
CA HIS A 193 -11.97 3.38 4.68
C HIS A 193 -12.49 4.43 3.68
N TYR A 194 -11.60 5.17 3.02
CA TYR A 194 -12.01 6.20 2.05
C TYR A 194 -12.62 5.63 0.76
N LEU A 195 -12.41 4.35 0.45
CA LEU A 195 -13.14 3.66 -0.63
C LEU A 195 -14.52 3.14 -0.20
N GLY A 196 -14.97 3.44 1.02
CA GLY A 196 -16.22 2.91 1.58
C GLY A 196 -16.14 1.43 1.89
N TYR A 197 -14.93 0.94 2.15
CA TYR A 197 -14.63 -0.47 2.34
C TYR A 197 -15.11 -1.37 1.20
N ARG A 198 -15.05 -0.87 -0.04
CA ARG A 198 -15.31 -1.64 -1.26
C ARG A 198 -14.09 -2.48 -1.64
N GLY A 199 -14.33 -3.67 -2.16
CA GLY A 199 -13.33 -4.72 -2.39
C GLY A 199 -12.66 -5.23 -1.12
N VAL A 200 -11.57 -5.97 -1.31
CA VAL A 200 -10.73 -6.53 -0.24
C VAL A 200 -9.37 -5.84 -0.24
N PHE A 201 -8.99 -5.25 0.89
CA PHE A 201 -7.69 -4.60 1.05
C PHE A 201 -6.67 -5.51 1.73
N ILE A 202 -5.44 -5.46 1.22
CA ILE A 202 -4.30 -6.21 1.72
C ILE A 202 -3.09 -5.28 1.83
N ALA A 203 -2.41 -5.31 2.97
CA ALA A 203 -1.11 -4.65 3.14
C ALA A 203 0.03 -5.63 2.88
N PHE A 204 0.94 -5.30 1.97
CA PHE A 204 2.20 -6.04 1.80
C PHE A 204 3.32 -5.36 2.59
N SER A 205 3.69 -5.98 3.71
CA SER A 205 4.68 -5.44 4.64
C SER A 205 6.04 -6.12 4.46
N TRP A 206 6.87 -5.58 3.58
CA TRP A 206 8.24 -6.06 3.36
C TRP A 206 9.24 -5.45 4.36
N PRO A 207 10.35 -6.13 4.73
CA PRO A 207 11.34 -5.60 5.65
C PRO A 207 12.09 -4.42 5.04
N SER A 208 11.97 -3.27 5.67
CA SER A 208 12.77 -2.09 5.38
C SER A 208 13.38 -1.58 6.67
N GLY A 209 14.67 -1.27 6.64
CA GLY A 209 15.35 -0.66 7.76
C GLY A 209 14.91 0.78 8.02
N GLN A 210 15.24 1.31 9.21
CA GLN A 210 14.85 2.63 9.70
C GLN A 210 15.93 3.72 9.54
N ASN A 211 17.00 3.46 8.79
CA ASN A 211 18.07 4.46 8.60
C ASN A 211 18.71 4.43 7.20
N LEU A 212 19.50 5.48 6.91
CA LEU A 212 20.10 5.70 5.60
C LEU A 212 21.15 4.65 5.20
N MET A 213 21.84 4.02 6.17
CA MET A 213 22.77 2.92 5.87
C MET A 213 22.01 1.67 5.48
N GLU A 214 20.85 1.44 6.10
CA GLU A 214 19.93 0.36 5.75
C GLU A 214 19.29 0.58 4.38
N TYR A 215 19.14 1.81 3.88
CA TYR A 215 18.62 2.06 2.52
C TYR A 215 19.37 1.29 1.41
N VAL A 216 20.68 1.09 1.56
CA VAL A 216 21.45 0.29 0.58
C VAL A 216 21.06 -1.19 0.67
N THR A 217 21.00 -1.72 1.89
CA THR A 217 20.56 -3.08 2.20
C THR A 217 19.10 -3.32 1.81
N ASP A 218 18.25 -2.29 1.95
CA ASP A 218 16.82 -2.30 1.63
C ASP A 218 16.58 -2.52 0.14
N VAL A 219 17.53 -2.14 -0.72
CA VAL A 219 17.37 -2.42 -2.15
C VAL A 219 17.57 -3.89 -2.48
N ASP A 220 18.56 -4.55 -1.88
CA ASP A 220 18.68 -6.00 -1.97
C ASP A 220 17.45 -6.67 -1.30
N THR A 221 16.85 -6.00 -0.29
CA THR A 221 15.65 -6.51 0.38
C THR A 221 14.41 -6.36 -0.50
N ALA A 222 14.31 -5.27 -1.26
CA ALA A 222 13.24 -5.05 -2.22
C ALA A 222 13.33 -6.08 -3.36
N GLU A 223 14.53 -6.39 -3.86
CA GLU A 223 14.74 -7.45 -4.86
C GLU A 223 14.37 -8.83 -4.32
N TYR A 224 14.80 -9.13 -3.10
CA TYR A 224 14.42 -10.35 -2.39
C TYR A 224 12.90 -10.47 -2.22
N SER A 225 12.26 -9.38 -1.78
CA SER A 225 10.82 -9.33 -1.53
C SER A 225 10.00 -9.32 -2.82
N ALA A 226 10.58 -8.92 -3.96
CA ALA A 226 9.90 -8.96 -5.26
C ALA A 226 9.56 -10.39 -5.67
N VAL A 227 10.44 -11.36 -5.40
CA VAL A 227 10.14 -12.77 -5.70
C VAL A 227 8.96 -13.27 -4.86
N GLN A 228 8.94 -12.93 -3.57
CA GLN A 228 7.83 -13.32 -2.68
C GLN A 228 6.53 -12.59 -3.03
N PHE A 229 6.61 -11.32 -3.44
CA PHE A 229 5.45 -10.56 -3.90
C PHE A 229 4.87 -11.12 -5.20
N ARG A 230 5.71 -11.50 -6.18
CA ARG A 230 5.24 -12.24 -7.37
C ARG A 230 4.51 -13.51 -6.96
N LYS A 231 5.09 -14.32 -6.08
CA LYS A 231 4.46 -15.57 -5.60
C LYS A 231 3.13 -15.32 -4.91
N PHE A 232 3.03 -14.22 -4.16
CA PHE A 232 1.79 -13.77 -3.56
C PHE A 232 0.74 -13.38 -4.60
N LEU A 233 1.11 -12.65 -5.65
CA LEU A 233 0.22 -12.32 -6.77
C LEU A 233 -0.27 -13.57 -7.50
N GLU A 234 0.65 -14.49 -7.84
CA GLU A 234 0.32 -15.78 -8.47
C GLU A 234 -0.69 -16.56 -7.62
N TYR A 235 -0.48 -16.63 -6.30
CA TYR A 235 -1.39 -17.26 -5.36
C TYR A 235 -2.77 -16.58 -5.32
N LEU A 236 -2.84 -15.24 -5.27
CA LEU A 236 -4.13 -14.55 -5.32
C LEU A 236 -4.85 -14.81 -6.65
N ILE A 237 -4.09 -14.88 -7.76
CA ILE A 237 -4.60 -15.20 -9.09
C ILE A 237 -5.03 -16.67 -9.22
N SER A 238 -4.52 -17.61 -8.42
CA SER A 238 -4.98 -19.00 -8.49
C SER A 238 -6.09 -19.32 -7.48
N GLU A 239 -6.01 -18.79 -6.26
CA GLU A 239 -6.82 -19.27 -5.13
C GLU A 239 -8.02 -18.36 -4.77
N THR A 240 -8.16 -17.20 -5.41
CA THR A 240 -9.26 -16.26 -5.09
C THR A 240 -10.24 -16.05 -6.23
N GLU A 241 -11.46 -15.63 -5.90
CA GLU A 241 -12.51 -15.28 -6.85
C GLU A 241 -12.44 -13.81 -7.31
N ALA A 242 -11.30 -13.13 -7.10
CA ALA A 242 -11.16 -11.72 -7.44
C ALA A 242 -11.29 -11.45 -8.95
N GLU A 243 -12.03 -10.43 -9.36
CA GLU A 243 -12.11 -10.03 -10.77
C GLU A 243 -10.84 -9.30 -11.21
N ARG A 244 -10.34 -8.40 -10.35
CA ARG A 244 -9.07 -7.68 -10.53
C ARG A 244 -8.26 -7.56 -9.25
N ILE A 245 -6.94 -7.45 -9.40
CA ILE A 245 -5.98 -7.12 -8.34
C ILE A 245 -5.31 -5.78 -8.67
N HIS A 246 -5.61 -4.75 -7.90
CA HIS A 246 -5.02 -3.42 -8.02
C HIS A 246 -3.88 -3.24 -7.02
N ILE A 247 -2.87 -2.46 -7.39
CA ILE A 247 -1.66 -2.26 -6.58
C ILE A 247 -1.39 -0.76 -6.44
N LEU A 248 -1.28 -0.26 -5.21
CA LEU A 248 -0.69 1.04 -4.92
C LEU A 248 0.67 0.82 -4.26
N ALA A 249 1.74 1.18 -4.97
CA ALA A 249 3.11 1.06 -4.47
C ALA A 249 3.72 2.44 -4.22
N PHE A 250 4.44 2.55 -3.10
CA PHE A 250 5.04 3.79 -2.64
C PHE A 250 6.56 3.71 -2.61
N SER A 251 7.25 4.76 -3.08
CA SER A 251 8.70 4.92 -2.93
C SER A 251 9.48 3.68 -3.41
N ALA A 252 10.35 3.09 -2.59
CA ALA A 252 11.10 1.88 -2.92
C ALA A 252 10.24 0.63 -3.16
N GLY A 253 9.00 0.58 -2.64
CA GLY A 253 8.03 -0.46 -2.97
C GLY A 253 7.71 -0.52 -4.46
N THR A 254 7.84 0.59 -5.18
CA THR A 254 7.67 0.60 -6.64
C THR A 254 8.74 -0.22 -7.37
N LYS A 255 9.97 -0.30 -6.84
CA LYS A 255 11.02 -1.17 -7.39
C LYS A 255 10.65 -2.64 -7.24
N LEU A 256 10.18 -3.02 -6.05
CA LEU A 256 9.71 -4.37 -5.74
C LEU A 256 8.57 -4.78 -6.70
N VAL A 257 7.56 -3.91 -6.85
CA VAL A 257 6.42 -4.19 -7.75
C VAL A 257 6.86 -4.24 -9.21
N THR A 258 7.72 -3.31 -9.65
CA THR A 258 8.27 -3.30 -11.02
C THR A 258 8.96 -4.62 -11.35
N LEU A 259 9.83 -5.12 -10.47
CA LEU A 259 10.53 -6.39 -10.69
C LEU A 259 9.58 -7.59 -10.70
N SER A 260 8.56 -7.58 -9.85
CA SER A 260 7.58 -8.66 -9.76
C SER A 260 6.74 -8.75 -11.05
N LEU A 261 6.25 -7.61 -11.54
CA LEU A 261 5.46 -7.53 -12.77
C LEU A 261 6.31 -7.85 -14.01
N HIS A 262 7.56 -7.38 -14.05
CA HIS A 262 8.51 -7.74 -15.12
C HIS A 262 8.72 -9.26 -15.19
N GLN A 263 8.91 -9.92 -14.04
CA GLN A 263 9.02 -11.38 -13.99
C GLN A 263 7.76 -12.09 -14.50
N ILE A 264 6.56 -11.62 -14.15
CA ILE A 264 5.30 -12.19 -14.62
C ILE A 264 5.18 -12.03 -16.15
N GLY A 265 5.41 -10.84 -16.67
CA GLY A 265 5.35 -10.58 -18.12
C GLY A 265 6.37 -11.40 -18.92
N LEU A 266 7.55 -11.70 -18.34
CA LEU A 266 8.52 -12.61 -18.95
C LEU A 266 8.09 -14.09 -18.89
N MET A 267 7.36 -14.50 -17.86
CA MET A 267 6.88 -15.88 -17.72
C MET A 267 5.74 -16.19 -18.70
N GLU A 268 4.87 -15.23 -18.99
CA GLU A 268 3.81 -15.37 -20.00
C GLU A 268 4.36 -15.71 -21.39
N LEU A 269 5.57 -15.22 -21.73
CA LEU A 269 6.23 -15.58 -22.99
C LEU A 269 6.55 -17.08 -23.12
N CYS A 270 6.72 -17.76 -21.98
CA CYS A 270 7.06 -19.17 -21.96
C CYS A 270 5.82 -20.08 -22.00
N ASN A 271 4.63 -19.52 -21.83
CA ASN A 271 3.36 -20.25 -21.74
C ASN A 271 2.46 -19.88 -22.93
N GLU A 272 2.81 -20.34 -24.14
CA GLU A 272 2.02 -20.08 -25.37
C GLU A 272 0.58 -20.66 -25.32
N ASP A 273 0.30 -21.58 -24.39
CA ASP A 273 -1.00 -22.27 -24.23
C ASP A 273 -1.93 -21.61 -23.19
N GLU A 274 -1.49 -20.57 -22.45
CA GLU A 274 -2.33 -19.90 -21.44
C GLU A 274 -3.11 -18.71 -22.04
N ASN A 275 -4.41 -18.66 -21.74
CA ASN A 275 -5.32 -17.60 -22.18
C ASN A 275 -4.84 -16.23 -21.65
N PRO A 276 -4.62 -15.20 -22.49
CA PRO A 276 -4.23 -13.85 -22.06
C PRO A 276 -5.19 -13.20 -21.04
N GLU A 277 -6.40 -13.74 -20.87
CA GLU A 277 -7.31 -13.39 -19.78
C GLU A 277 -6.86 -13.91 -18.39
N SER A 278 -5.72 -14.61 -18.29
CA SER A 278 -5.20 -15.25 -17.07
C SER A 278 -4.62 -14.27 -16.04
N THR A 279 -4.04 -13.15 -16.47
CA THR A 279 -3.54 -12.14 -15.53
C THR A 279 -4.64 -11.18 -15.14
N ARG A 280 -5.19 -11.42 -13.95
CA ARG A 280 -6.20 -10.57 -13.30
C ARG A 280 -5.59 -9.32 -12.65
N ILE A 281 -4.39 -8.89 -13.02
CA ILE A 281 -3.76 -7.70 -12.43
C ILE A 281 -4.34 -6.47 -13.15
N GLY A 282 -5.05 -5.65 -12.39
CA GLY A 282 -5.69 -4.47 -12.92
C GLY A 282 -4.73 -3.30 -12.98
N ARG A 283 -5.06 -2.28 -12.19
CA ARG A 283 -4.35 -1.00 -12.17
C ARG A 283 -3.20 -1.03 -11.19
N VAL A 284 -2.07 -0.50 -11.62
CA VAL A 284 -0.90 -0.28 -10.78
C VAL A 284 -0.66 1.23 -10.66
N LEU A 285 -0.60 1.74 -9.44
CA LEU A 285 -0.35 3.13 -9.14
C LEU A 285 0.97 3.25 -8.40
N PHE A 286 1.89 4.05 -8.91
CA PHE A 286 3.16 4.36 -8.26
C PHE A 286 3.12 5.77 -7.71
N ALA A 287 3.21 5.89 -6.38
CA ALA A 287 3.41 7.17 -5.71
C ALA A 287 4.89 7.32 -5.36
N ALA A 288 5.49 8.43 -5.80
CA ALA A 288 6.86 8.82 -5.50
C ALA A 288 7.89 7.74 -5.81
N GLY A 289 7.75 7.06 -6.96
CA GLY A 289 8.49 5.83 -7.24
C GLY A 289 10.01 5.98 -7.24
N ASP A 290 10.68 5.20 -6.39
CA ASP A 290 12.15 5.09 -6.32
C ASP A 290 12.68 3.97 -7.22
N VAL A 291 12.34 4.05 -8.51
CA VAL A 291 12.92 3.22 -9.57
C VAL A 291 13.82 4.10 -10.43
N GLU A 292 14.96 3.58 -10.87
CA GLU A 292 15.75 4.30 -11.88
C GLU A 292 14.96 4.38 -13.19
N ARG A 293 14.83 5.60 -13.71
CA ARG A 293 14.00 5.88 -14.88
C ARG A 293 14.42 5.12 -16.14
N GLN A 294 15.72 5.02 -16.42
CA GLN A 294 16.23 4.29 -17.60
C GLN A 294 15.91 2.79 -17.49
N LEU A 295 16.18 2.20 -16.33
CA LEU A 295 15.89 0.80 -16.03
C LEU A 295 14.38 0.50 -16.14
N PHE A 296 13.54 1.39 -15.62
CA PHE A 296 12.09 1.28 -15.78
C PHE A 296 11.69 1.28 -17.26
N GLY A 297 12.25 2.17 -18.08
CA GLY A 297 12.02 2.20 -19.52
C GLY A 297 12.45 0.91 -20.24
N MET A 298 13.54 0.27 -19.77
CA MET A 298 13.96 -1.04 -20.27
C MET A 298 12.92 -2.13 -19.94
N TYR A 299 12.43 -2.18 -18.69
CA TYR A 299 11.39 -3.14 -18.30
C TYR A 299 10.07 -2.90 -19.04
N VAL A 300 9.66 -1.63 -19.22
CA VAL A 300 8.50 -1.28 -20.04
C VAL A 300 8.65 -1.81 -21.47
N SER A 301 9.84 -1.65 -22.06
CA SER A 301 10.16 -2.18 -23.40
C SER A 301 10.27 -3.71 -23.43
N ASP A 302 10.33 -4.35 -22.25
CA ASP A 302 10.52 -5.77 -22.04
C ASP A 302 9.39 -6.33 -21.16
N LYS A 303 8.15 -6.20 -21.63
CA LYS A 303 6.96 -6.92 -21.12
C LYS A 303 6.40 -6.49 -19.75
N LEU A 304 6.96 -5.49 -19.06
CA LEU A 304 6.42 -5.01 -17.78
C LEU A 304 4.93 -4.64 -17.81
N LEU A 305 4.45 -4.10 -18.94
CA LEU A 305 3.07 -3.63 -19.09
C LEU A 305 2.09 -4.70 -19.59
N GLU A 306 2.55 -5.87 -20.00
CA GLU A 306 1.67 -6.94 -20.50
C GLU A 306 0.73 -7.48 -19.42
N PRO A 307 1.20 -7.84 -18.21
CA PRO A 307 0.35 -8.53 -17.23
C PRO A 307 -0.66 -7.61 -16.55
N ILE A 308 -0.68 -6.30 -16.87
CA ILE A 308 -1.49 -5.28 -16.17
C ILE A 308 -2.46 -4.56 -17.11
N ASP A 309 -3.58 -4.08 -16.57
CA ASP A 309 -4.51 -3.22 -17.32
C ASP A 309 -3.89 -1.82 -17.56
N SER A 310 -3.28 -1.20 -16.54
CA SER A 310 -2.65 0.12 -16.64
C SER A 310 -1.64 0.40 -15.52
N LEU A 311 -0.70 1.32 -15.78
CA LEU A 311 0.26 1.86 -14.82
C LEU A 311 0.20 3.39 -14.79
N THR A 312 -0.15 3.96 -13.63
CA THR A 312 -0.14 5.40 -13.39
C THR A 312 0.99 5.77 -12.43
N VAL A 313 1.85 6.70 -12.84
CA VAL A 313 2.98 7.20 -12.03
C VAL A 313 2.69 8.63 -11.59
N TYR A 314 2.53 8.83 -10.28
CA TYR A 314 2.47 10.15 -9.66
C TYR A 314 3.89 10.64 -9.37
N MET A 315 4.15 11.91 -9.71
CA MET A 315 5.49 12.50 -9.63
C MET A 315 5.46 13.89 -9.01
N SER A 316 6.53 14.23 -8.29
CA SER A 316 6.70 15.56 -7.72
C SER A 316 8.12 16.05 -7.94
N SER A 317 8.26 17.27 -8.48
CA SER A 317 9.54 17.98 -8.55
C SER A 317 10.06 18.41 -7.17
N SER A 318 9.19 18.39 -6.17
CA SER A 318 9.48 18.85 -4.82
C SER A 318 9.85 17.74 -3.84
N ASP A 319 9.96 16.51 -4.35
CA ASP A 319 10.30 15.33 -3.56
C ASP A 319 11.78 15.34 -3.15
N LYS A 320 12.03 15.76 -1.91
CA LYS A 320 13.39 15.85 -1.36
C LYS A 320 13.98 14.47 -1.05
N ALA A 321 13.16 13.46 -0.77
CA ALA A 321 13.64 12.11 -0.51
C ALA A 321 14.16 11.47 -1.80
N LEU A 322 13.45 11.63 -2.92
CA LEU A 322 13.93 11.20 -4.24
C LEU A 322 15.14 12.00 -4.70
N ASN A 323 15.25 13.28 -4.33
CA ASN A 323 16.46 14.07 -4.57
C ASN A 323 17.68 13.49 -3.81
N ALA A 324 17.47 13.04 -2.56
CA ALA A 324 18.50 12.35 -1.78
C ALA A 324 18.85 10.98 -2.40
N SER A 325 17.84 10.18 -2.78
CA SER A 325 18.03 8.92 -3.51
C SER A 325 18.84 9.13 -4.80
N ARG A 326 18.45 10.10 -5.64
CA ARG A 326 19.20 10.49 -6.85
C ARG A 326 20.63 10.89 -6.53
N SER A 327 20.88 11.57 -5.42
CA SER A 327 22.24 11.97 -5.02
C SER A 327 23.10 10.76 -4.65
N ILE A 328 22.51 9.76 -3.98
CA ILE A 328 23.19 8.52 -3.58
C ILE A 328 23.38 7.58 -4.78
N ARG A 329 22.33 7.42 -5.60
CA ARG A 329 22.21 6.48 -6.72
C ARG A 329 22.60 7.08 -8.08
N ARG A 330 22.95 8.37 -8.13
CA ARG A 330 23.42 9.18 -9.27
C ARG A 330 22.47 9.39 -10.47
N TYR A 331 21.40 8.61 -10.62
CA TYR A 331 20.50 8.70 -11.80
C TYR A 331 19.08 9.20 -11.44
N PRO A 332 18.34 9.82 -12.37
CA PRO A 332 16.96 10.26 -12.15
C PRO A 332 16.02 9.13 -11.69
N ARG A 333 15.09 9.47 -10.79
CA ARG A 333 14.08 8.56 -10.25
C ARG A 333 12.76 8.69 -11.01
N LEU A 334 11.96 7.63 -11.02
CA LEU A 334 10.68 7.56 -11.70
C LEU A 334 9.66 8.56 -11.13
N GLY A 335 9.65 8.77 -9.81
CA GLY A 335 8.79 9.74 -9.14
C GLY A 335 9.17 11.22 -9.32
N GLN A 336 10.23 11.51 -10.08
CA GLN A 336 10.64 12.87 -10.43
C GLN A 336 10.18 13.20 -11.85
N PRO A 337 9.60 14.39 -12.11
CA PRO A 337 9.36 14.84 -13.48
C PRO A 337 10.66 14.88 -14.29
N TRP A 338 10.57 14.67 -15.60
CA TRP A 338 11.68 14.98 -16.51
C TRP A 338 11.83 16.49 -16.67
N ALA A 339 13.06 16.95 -16.91
CA ALA A 339 13.21 18.25 -17.58
C ALA A 339 12.64 18.10 -19.00
N SER A 340 12.01 19.15 -19.54
CA SER A 340 11.40 19.11 -20.88
C SER A 340 12.36 18.70 -21.99
N GLU A 341 13.66 18.92 -21.79
CA GLU A 341 14.76 18.60 -22.70
C GLU A 341 15.16 17.11 -22.67
N ASP A 342 14.72 16.35 -21.66
CA ASP A 342 15.19 14.98 -21.39
C ASP A 342 14.36 13.89 -22.10
N ILE A 343 13.22 14.22 -22.70
CA ILE A 343 12.35 13.21 -23.33
C ILE A 343 12.55 13.21 -24.85
N SER A 344 13.07 12.10 -25.38
CA SER A 344 13.22 11.96 -26.83
C SER A 344 11.86 11.81 -27.53
N PRO A 345 11.72 12.23 -28.80
CA PRO A 345 10.49 12.03 -29.58
C PRO A 345 10.04 10.56 -29.63
N GLU A 346 10.98 9.62 -29.65
CA GLU A 346 10.71 8.18 -29.64
C GLU A 346 10.09 7.73 -28.31
N ALA A 347 10.65 8.19 -27.18
CA ALA A 347 10.09 7.92 -25.86
C ALA A 347 8.69 8.54 -25.71
N LEU A 348 8.48 9.76 -26.19
CA LEU A 348 7.16 10.40 -26.24
C LEU A 348 6.16 9.58 -27.04
N SER A 349 6.55 9.14 -28.23
CA SER A 349 5.69 8.33 -29.09
C SER A 349 5.38 6.98 -28.47
N TYR A 350 6.37 6.33 -27.84
CA TYR A 350 6.19 5.06 -27.14
C TYR A 350 5.18 5.20 -25.99
N ILE A 351 5.34 6.20 -25.12
CA ILE A 351 4.43 6.42 -23.98
C ILE A 351 2.99 6.61 -24.48
N LYS A 352 2.79 7.48 -25.48
CA LYS A 352 1.47 7.73 -26.06
C LYS A 352 0.84 6.48 -26.71
N ASN A 353 1.65 5.69 -27.40
CA ASN A 353 1.17 4.50 -28.11
C ASN A 353 0.98 3.30 -27.18
N SER A 354 1.56 3.30 -25.98
CA SER A 354 1.42 2.19 -25.03
C SER A 354 -0.03 1.98 -24.59
N GLY A 355 -0.84 3.05 -24.53
CA GLY A 355 -2.23 3.03 -24.05
C GLY A 355 -2.42 2.64 -22.58
N LYS A 356 -1.36 2.20 -21.89
CA LYS A 356 -1.38 1.69 -20.52
C LYS A 356 -0.59 2.55 -19.54
N LEU A 357 0.27 3.45 -20.01
CA LEU A 357 1.20 4.22 -19.17
C LEU A 357 0.77 5.67 -19.03
N GLU A 358 0.57 6.11 -17.79
CA GLU A 358 0.12 7.46 -17.45
C GLU A 358 1.09 8.12 -16.46
N PHE A 359 1.39 9.39 -16.68
CA PHE A 359 2.25 10.17 -15.79
C PHE A 359 1.48 11.39 -15.27
N ILE A 360 1.42 11.55 -13.95
CA ILE A 360 0.68 12.64 -13.29
C ILE A 360 1.68 13.49 -12.50
N ASP A 361 1.78 14.76 -12.87
CA ASP A 361 2.59 15.73 -12.13
C ASP A 361 1.75 16.38 -11.03
N VAL A 362 2.15 16.12 -9.78
CA VAL A 362 1.50 16.66 -8.57
C VAL A 362 2.21 17.89 -8.02
N SER A 363 3.33 18.33 -8.62
CA SER A 363 4.26 19.31 -8.03
C SER A 363 3.62 20.58 -7.45
N GLY A 364 2.57 21.09 -8.10
CA GLY A 364 1.90 22.34 -7.73
C GLY A 364 0.77 22.23 -6.71
N GLN A 365 0.47 21.02 -6.20
CA GLN A 365 -0.75 20.80 -5.39
C GLN A 365 -0.53 21.07 -3.90
N GLU A 366 -1.61 21.44 -3.21
CA GLU A 366 -1.63 21.62 -1.75
C GLU A 366 -1.20 20.33 -1.03
N GLY A 367 -0.46 20.45 0.08
CA GLY A 367 0.01 19.32 0.87
C GLY A 367 1.19 18.54 0.24
N VAL A 368 1.54 18.79 -1.03
CA VAL A 368 2.63 18.06 -1.72
C VAL A 368 4.02 18.40 -1.20
N GLN A 369 4.19 19.51 -0.48
CA GLN A 369 5.47 19.88 0.13
C GLN A 369 5.67 19.29 1.54
N GLU A 370 4.61 18.75 2.13
CA GLU A 370 4.64 18.12 3.46
C GLU A 370 5.41 16.79 3.42
N GLY A 371 5.94 16.35 4.56
CA GLY A 371 6.69 15.08 4.62
C GLY A 371 7.87 15.05 3.63
N ALA A 372 8.62 16.16 3.54
CA ALA A 372 9.70 16.35 2.56
C ALA A 372 9.29 16.29 1.08
N GLY A 373 7.98 16.34 0.82
CA GLY A 373 7.36 16.17 -0.47
C GLY A 373 7.37 14.76 -1.04
N HIS A 374 7.52 13.77 -0.15
CA HIS A 374 7.54 12.35 -0.51
C HIS A 374 6.22 11.64 -0.19
N GLU A 375 5.51 12.04 0.86
CA GLU A 375 4.29 11.36 1.34
C GLU A 375 2.99 11.98 0.79
N TYR A 376 3.06 12.66 -0.35
CA TYR A 376 1.96 13.48 -0.89
C TYR A 376 0.66 12.72 -1.14
N PHE A 377 0.72 11.39 -1.34
CA PHE A 377 -0.47 10.56 -1.51
C PHE A 377 -1.33 10.49 -0.23
N ARG A 378 -0.74 10.81 0.94
CA ARG A 378 -1.44 10.92 2.22
C ARG A 378 -1.66 12.36 2.65
N SER A 379 -0.72 13.27 2.37
CA SER A 379 -0.81 14.66 2.84
C SER A 379 -1.63 15.58 1.93
N SER A 380 -1.71 15.29 0.62
CA SER A 380 -2.46 16.13 -0.33
C SER A 380 -3.90 15.61 -0.54
N PRO A 381 -4.93 16.39 -0.17
CA PRO A 381 -6.34 16.04 -0.42
C PRO A 381 -6.67 15.82 -1.90
N TRP A 382 -6.00 16.54 -2.82
CA TRP A 382 -6.24 16.42 -4.26
C TRP A 382 -5.60 15.16 -4.84
N VAL A 383 -4.36 14.85 -4.43
CA VAL A 383 -3.68 13.65 -4.92
C VAL A 383 -4.35 12.39 -4.39
N SER A 384 -4.73 12.35 -3.11
CA SER A 384 -5.47 11.23 -2.56
C SER A 384 -6.85 11.07 -3.24
N SER A 385 -7.51 12.17 -3.61
CA SER A 385 -8.75 12.11 -4.41
C SER A 385 -8.55 11.44 -5.76
N ASP A 386 -7.51 11.80 -6.51
CA ASP A 386 -7.24 11.16 -7.81
C ASP A 386 -6.87 9.68 -7.66
N ILE A 387 -6.03 9.35 -6.68
CA ILE A 387 -5.62 7.95 -6.41
C ILE A 387 -6.85 7.09 -6.11
N LEU A 388 -7.70 7.54 -5.19
CA LEU A 388 -8.91 6.80 -4.82
C LEU A 388 -9.89 6.71 -5.99
N ALA A 389 -10.07 7.79 -6.75
CA ALA A 389 -10.91 7.77 -7.95
C ALA A 389 -10.35 6.83 -9.04
N ASN A 390 -9.04 6.81 -9.24
CA ASN A 390 -8.39 5.92 -10.20
C ASN A 390 -8.56 4.44 -9.79
N LEU A 391 -8.34 4.12 -8.51
CA LEU A 391 -8.59 2.79 -7.95
C LEU A 391 -10.08 2.38 -8.07
N ALA A 392 -11.01 3.29 -7.81
CA ALA A 392 -12.45 2.98 -7.77
C ALA A 392 -13.13 2.95 -9.14
N LEU A 393 -12.74 3.84 -10.06
CA LEU A 393 -13.43 4.03 -11.33
C LEU A 393 -12.80 3.28 -12.48
N GLY A 394 -11.48 3.20 -12.44
CA GLY A 394 -10.74 2.62 -13.53
C GLY A 394 -10.86 3.35 -14.88
N VAL A 395 -10.98 4.68 -14.87
CA VAL A 395 -11.06 5.51 -16.09
C VAL A 395 -9.77 6.30 -16.30
N SER A 396 -9.51 6.74 -17.54
CA SER A 396 -8.31 7.50 -17.91
C SER A 396 -8.25 8.90 -17.24
N PRO A 397 -7.06 9.53 -17.16
CA PRO A 397 -6.86 10.83 -16.52
C PRO A 397 -7.82 11.93 -16.98
N ASP A 398 -8.10 12.03 -18.29
CA ASP A 398 -9.05 13.00 -18.84
C ASP A 398 -10.47 12.79 -18.30
N LYS A 399 -10.88 11.53 -18.14
CA LYS A 399 -12.17 11.15 -17.55
C LYS A 399 -12.22 11.38 -16.05
N ARG A 400 -11.08 11.52 -15.38
CA ARG A 400 -10.99 11.97 -13.98
C ARG A 400 -10.89 13.49 -13.85
N GLY A 401 -10.90 14.24 -14.96
CA GLY A 401 -10.85 15.71 -14.96
C GLY A 401 -9.45 16.31 -15.03
N LEU A 402 -8.40 15.50 -15.19
CA LEU A 402 -7.03 15.98 -15.37
C LEU A 402 -6.82 16.56 -16.78
N VAL A 403 -5.86 17.48 -16.90
CA VAL A 403 -5.49 18.10 -18.18
C VAL A 403 -4.09 17.70 -18.59
N LEU A 404 -3.92 17.33 -19.85
CA LEU A 404 -2.62 17.03 -20.42
C LEU A 404 -1.83 18.34 -20.61
N GLN A 405 -0.64 18.43 -20.02
CA GLN A 405 0.23 19.61 -20.15
C GLN A 405 0.79 19.77 -21.57
N GLU A 406 1.29 20.97 -21.88
CA GLU A 406 1.92 21.28 -23.18
C GLU A 406 3.10 20.36 -23.52
N ASN A 407 3.79 19.80 -22.52
CA ASN A 407 4.85 18.79 -22.69
C ASN A 407 4.32 17.38 -23.04
N GLN A 408 3.02 17.23 -23.26
CA GLN A 408 2.24 16.05 -23.73
C GLN A 408 2.45 14.70 -23.03
N VAL A 409 3.30 14.60 -22.00
CA VAL A 409 3.50 13.37 -21.22
C VAL A 409 2.76 13.42 -19.90
N TYR A 410 2.67 14.61 -19.30
CA TYR A 410 2.15 14.76 -17.95
C TYR A 410 0.72 15.24 -17.96
N TRP A 411 -0.09 14.59 -17.15
CA TRP A 411 -1.37 15.08 -16.69
C TRP A 411 -1.16 15.93 -15.45
N SER A 412 -1.96 16.98 -15.30
CA SER A 412 -1.96 17.83 -14.12
C SER A 412 -3.37 18.22 -13.70
N PHE A 413 -3.47 18.73 -12.48
CA PHE A 413 -4.71 19.16 -11.87
C PHE A 413 -4.99 20.61 -12.29
N PRO A 414 -6.06 20.87 -13.07
CA PRO A 414 -6.50 22.24 -13.33
C PRO A 414 -7.12 22.86 -12.06
N GLU A 415 -7.29 24.18 -12.02
CA GLU A 415 -7.86 24.88 -10.85
C GLU A 415 -9.27 24.38 -10.46
N ASP A 416 -10.04 23.89 -11.45
CA ASP A 416 -11.39 23.35 -11.31
C ASP A 416 -11.41 21.81 -11.20
N TYR A 417 -10.27 21.17 -10.85
CA TYR A 417 -10.12 19.71 -10.87
C TYR A 417 -11.18 18.99 -10.04
N ILE A 418 -11.42 19.42 -8.79
CA ILE A 418 -12.36 18.75 -7.89
C ILE A 418 -13.77 18.81 -8.44
N GLU A 419 -14.19 19.93 -9.04
CA GLU A 419 -15.49 20.04 -9.68
C GLU A 419 -15.62 19.09 -10.88
N ARG A 420 -14.56 18.96 -11.69
CA ARG A 420 -14.54 18.01 -12.81
C ARG A 420 -14.61 16.56 -12.35
N LEU A 421 -13.81 16.21 -11.34
CA LEU A 421 -13.78 14.88 -10.77
C LEU A 421 -15.15 14.50 -10.17
N SER A 422 -15.76 15.45 -9.47
CA SER A 422 -17.11 15.34 -8.92
C SER A 422 -18.14 14.99 -10.00
N LEU A 423 -18.16 15.77 -11.09
CA LEU A 423 -19.06 15.54 -12.22
C LEU A 423 -18.81 14.20 -12.91
N ALA A 424 -17.53 13.82 -13.08
CA ALA A 424 -17.18 12.53 -13.65
C ALA A 424 -17.71 11.35 -12.81
N LEU A 425 -17.59 11.45 -11.49
CA LEU A 425 -18.07 10.44 -10.56
C LEU A 425 -19.60 10.35 -10.55
N GLU A 426 -20.31 11.49 -10.62
CA GLU A 426 -21.77 11.53 -10.78
C GLU A 426 -22.23 10.90 -12.09
N GLN A 427 -21.58 11.24 -13.20
CA GLN A 427 -21.89 10.69 -14.51
C GLN A 427 -21.70 9.17 -14.53
N LEU A 428 -20.61 8.66 -13.95
CA LEU A 428 -20.35 7.22 -13.89
C LEU A 428 -21.35 6.48 -13.01
N LYS A 429 -21.79 7.08 -11.88
CA LYS A 429 -22.89 6.53 -11.07
C LYS A 429 -24.17 6.42 -11.90
N PHE A 430 -24.49 7.46 -12.67
CA PHE A 430 -25.66 7.48 -13.54
C PHE A 430 -25.57 6.40 -14.64
N GLU A 431 -24.45 6.31 -15.36
CA GLU A 431 -24.24 5.31 -16.41
C GLU A 431 -24.32 3.86 -15.87
N LYS A 432 -23.73 3.59 -14.70
CA LYS A 432 -23.85 2.27 -14.05
C LYS A 432 -25.29 1.96 -13.62
N SER A 433 -26.06 2.93 -13.16
CA SER A 433 -27.48 2.70 -12.81
C SER A 433 -28.36 2.43 -14.03
N LEU A 434 -28.07 3.02 -15.18
CA LEU A 434 -28.74 2.72 -16.45
C LEU A 434 -28.44 1.31 -16.97
N MET A 435 -27.20 0.82 -16.79
CA MET A 435 -26.80 -0.53 -17.19
C MET A 435 -27.38 -1.65 -16.30
N GLN A 436 -27.89 -1.30 -15.11
CA GLN A 436 -28.58 -2.23 -14.20
C GLN A 436 -30.09 -2.32 -14.45
N ILE A 437 -30.65 -1.55 -15.39
CA ILE A 437 -32.05 -1.69 -15.81
C ILE A 437 -32.13 -2.93 -16.73
N PRO A 438 -32.92 -3.96 -16.39
CA PRO A 438 -33.12 -5.08 -17.29
C PRO A 438 -33.68 -4.55 -18.62
N SER A 439 -33.09 -4.96 -19.74
CA SER A 439 -33.68 -4.66 -21.06
C SER A 439 -35.12 -5.20 -21.11
N PRO A 440 -36.08 -4.44 -21.68
CA PRO A 440 -37.50 -4.76 -21.64
C PRO A 440 -37.88 -6.11 -22.24
#